data_AF-A0A9X1VCN2-F1
#
_entry.id   AF-A0A9X1VCN2-F1
#
_cell.length_a   1.000
_cell.length_b   1.000
_cell.length_c   1.000
_cell.angle_alpha   90.00
_cell.angle_beta   90.00
_cell.angle_gamma   90.00
#
_symmetry.space_group_name_H-M   'P 1'
#
loop_
_entity.id
_entity.type
_entity.pdbx_description
1 polymer ?
#
loop_
_entity_poly.entity_id
_entity_poly.type
_entity_poly.pdbx_seq_one_letter_code
_entity_poly.pdbx_strand_id
1 'polypeptide(L)'
;MYPLFRPLLFASAALSLATFAACQKAAVEPANQPATTIVGRWALAQTSGGIGGGTRPADAQRYQEVEFTADGQARAMVNGTPVFTGSYTLSTAVAYTTRRSETFLEFPVPQTSGRPFIAELSATTLVLSDDTSDGLTVKYQREMPMFCGTR
;
A
#
# COMPACT_ATOMS: atom_id res chain seq x y z
N MET A 1 -1.71 -90.00 -26.75
CA MET A 1 -1.61 -89.10 -25.57
C MET A 1 -1.88 -87.69 -26.05
N TYR A 2 -3.08 -87.17 -25.77
CA TYR A 2 -3.56 -85.84 -26.15
C TYR A 2 -3.32 -84.82 -25.00
N PRO A 3 -3.34 -83.51 -25.29
CA PRO A 3 -2.39 -82.56 -24.72
C PRO A 3 -2.82 -81.94 -23.39
N LEU A 4 -1.81 -81.50 -22.65
CA LEU A 4 -1.91 -80.67 -21.46
C LEU A 4 -2.12 -79.20 -21.85
N PHE A 5 -3.15 -78.60 -21.26
CA PHE A 5 -3.15 -77.28 -20.60
C PHE A 5 -2.36 -76.13 -21.25
N ARG A 6 -3.05 -75.02 -21.55
CA ARG A 6 -2.91 -73.79 -20.74
C ARG A 6 -3.98 -72.73 -21.02
N PRO A 7 -4.54 -72.11 -19.97
CA PRO A 7 -5.58 -71.10 -20.07
C PRO A 7 -5.01 -69.67 -20.23
N LEU A 8 -5.80 -68.87 -20.95
CA LEU A 8 -6.06 -67.43 -20.79
C LEU A 8 -4.90 -66.53 -20.30
N LEU A 9 -4.40 -65.76 -21.25
CA LEU A 9 -3.56 -64.59 -21.06
C LEU A 9 -4.19 -63.60 -20.07
N PHE A 10 -3.34 -63.17 -19.14
CA PHE A 10 -3.54 -62.10 -18.16
C PHE A 10 -3.99 -60.80 -18.82
N ALA A 11 -5.24 -60.40 -18.57
CA ALA A 11 -5.69 -59.03 -18.77
C ALA A 11 -5.85 -58.37 -17.39
N SER A 12 -4.83 -57.64 -16.97
CA SER A 12 -4.91 -56.77 -15.78
C SER A 12 -4.11 -55.51 -16.07
N ALA A 13 -4.65 -54.69 -16.99
CA ALA A 13 -4.23 -53.31 -17.14
C ALA A 13 -4.81 -52.53 -15.94
N ALA A 14 -4.02 -52.40 -14.88
CA ALA A 14 -4.34 -51.57 -13.73
C ALA A 14 -4.38 -50.10 -14.20
N LEU A 15 -5.59 -49.56 -14.26
CA LEU A 15 -5.89 -48.17 -14.57
C LEU A 15 -5.50 -47.32 -13.37
N SER A 16 -4.27 -46.83 -13.35
CA SER A 16 -3.78 -45.88 -12.35
C SER A 16 -4.45 -44.52 -12.58
N LEU A 17 -5.57 -44.28 -11.89
CA LEU A 17 -6.15 -42.94 -11.75
C LEU A 17 -5.19 -42.11 -10.88
N ALA A 18 -4.26 -41.42 -11.52
CA ALA A 18 -3.56 -40.29 -10.91
C ALA A 18 -4.58 -39.16 -10.70
N THR A 19 -5.17 -39.09 -9.51
CA THR A 19 -5.97 -37.95 -9.09
C THR A 19 -5.03 -36.76 -8.96
N PHE A 20 -5.01 -35.88 -9.97
CA PHE A 20 -4.51 -34.53 -9.82
C PHE A 20 -5.38 -33.84 -8.77
N ALA A 21 -4.92 -33.85 -7.53
CA ALA A 21 -5.38 -32.91 -6.52
C ALA A 21 -5.02 -31.52 -7.03
N ALA A 22 -5.93 -30.91 -7.78
CA ALA A 22 -5.90 -29.50 -8.09
C ALA A 22 -6.02 -28.77 -6.75
N CYS A 23 -4.87 -28.46 -6.15
CA CYS A 23 -4.78 -27.34 -5.24
C CYS A 23 -5.24 -26.12 -6.04
N GLN A 24 -6.53 -25.82 -5.96
CA GLN A 24 -7.03 -24.50 -6.27
C GLN A 24 -6.33 -23.58 -5.27
N LYS A 25 -5.25 -22.94 -5.74
CA LYS A 25 -4.70 -21.77 -5.07
C LYS A 25 -5.87 -20.81 -5.02
N ALA A 26 -6.47 -20.66 -3.84
CA ALA A 26 -7.47 -19.64 -3.61
C ALA A 26 -6.88 -18.35 -4.19
N ALA A 27 -7.61 -17.73 -5.11
CA ALA A 27 -7.26 -16.41 -5.57
C ALA A 27 -7.25 -15.54 -4.31
N VAL A 28 -6.05 -15.21 -3.84
CA VAL A 28 -5.88 -14.16 -2.86
C VAL A 28 -6.40 -12.94 -3.59
N GLU A 29 -7.60 -12.49 -3.22
CA GLU A 29 -8.06 -11.18 -3.66
C GLU A 29 -6.93 -10.20 -3.37
N PRO A 30 -6.52 -9.36 -4.33
CA PRO A 30 -5.60 -8.29 -4.02
C PRO A 30 -6.24 -7.54 -2.85
N ALA A 31 -5.47 -7.30 -1.80
CA ALA A 31 -5.93 -6.53 -0.64
C ALA A 31 -6.39 -5.15 -1.12
N ASN A 32 -7.66 -5.06 -1.52
CA ASN A 32 -8.39 -3.82 -1.52
C ASN A 32 -8.26 -3.32 -0.10
N GLN A 33 -7.65 -2.15 0.06
CA GLN A 33 -7.97 -1.11 1.06
C GLN A 33 -6.82 -0.13 1.40
N PRO A 34 -5.74 0.09 0.59
CA PRO A 34 -4.96 1.32 0.82
C PRO A 34 -5.86 2.55 0.63
N ALA A 35 -6.79 2.50 -0.32
CA ALA A 35 -7.75 3.56 -0.59
C ALA A 35 -8.69 3.88 0.60
N THR A 36 -9.13 2.88 1.35
CA THR A 36 -10.06 3.11 2.49
C THR A 36 -9.29 3.49 3.75
N THR A 37 -8.07 2.96 3.92
CA THR A 37 -7.23 3.27 5.09
C THR A 37 -6.61 4.66 4.98
N ILE A 38 -6.29 5.15 3.78
CA ILE A 38 -5.69 6.49 3.62
C ILE A 38 -6.69 7.63 3.88
N VAL A 39 -8.00 7.37 3.76
CA VAL A 39 -9.05 8.38 4.03
C VAL A 39 -8.95 8.87 5.48
N GLY A 40 -8.92 10.18 5.65
CA GLY A 40 -8.77 10.86 6.92
C GLY A 40 -7.89 12.10 6.85
N ARG A 41 -7.73 12.76 8.00
CA ARG A 41 -6.82 13.87 8.19
C ARG A 41 -5.53 13.40 8.86
N TRP A 42 -4.42 13.90 8.34
CA TRP A 42 -3.07 13.48 8.72
C TRP A 42 -2.22 14.70 8.97
N ALA A 43 -1.71 14.84 10.20
CA ALA A 43 -0.82 15.93 10.60
C ALA A 43 0.64 15.51 10.45
N LEU A 44 1.46 16.38 9.88
CA LEU A 44 2.89 16.15 9.75
C LEU A 44 3.50 15.99 11.15
N ALA A 45 4.22 14.90 11.37
CA ALA A 45 4.90 14.63 12.62
C ALA A 45 6.43 14.77 12.49
N GLN A 46 6.99 14.32 11.37
CA GLN A 46 8.42 14.22 11.20
C GLN A 46 8.83 14.12 9.72
N THR A 47 9.99 14.64 9.37
CA THR A 47 10.69 14.35 8.11
C THR A 47 12.02 13.66 8.40
N SER A 48 12.47 12.79 7.49
CA SER A 48 13.76 12.10 7.63
C SER A 48 14.41 11.83 6.27
N GLY A 49 15.73 11.99 6.16
CA GLY A 49 16.46 11.80 4.90
C GLY A 49 16.70 13.11 4.14
N GLY A 50 16.76 13.03 2.80
CA GLY A 50 17.07 14.16 1.93
C GLY A 50 18.57 14.49 1.88
N ILE A 51 18.94 15.53 1.11
CA ILE A 51 20.34 15.93 0.84
C ILE A 51 21.20 16.13 2.11
N GLY A 52 20.60 16.56 3.22
CA GLY A 52 21.30 16.75 4.50
C GLY A 52 21.22 15.55 5.45
N GLY A 53 20.39 14.55 5.13
CA GLY A 53 20.08 13.44 6.02
C GLY A 53 19.48 13.86 7.37
N GLY A 54 19.37 12.88 8.26
CA GLY A 54 18.88 13.05 9.62
C GLY A 54 17.36 13.11 9.71
N THR A 55 16.87 13.35 10.92
CA THR A 55 15.45 13.32 11.27
C THR A 55 15.07 14.62 11.94
N ARG A 56 13.98 15.25 11.50
CA ARG A 56 13.50 16.54 12.01
C ARG A 56 12.03 16.44 12.40
N PRO A 57 11.64 16.88 13.60
CA PRO A 57 10.23 16.97 13.96
C PRO A 57 9.53 18.00 13.07
N ALA A 58 8.20 17.92 12.99
CA ALA A 58 7.40 18.95 12.37
C ALA A 58 7.65 20.31 13.05
N ASP A 59 7.67 21.37 12.24
CA ASP A 59 7.83 22.74 12.72
C ASP A 59 6.57 23.18 13.49
N ALA A 60 6.73 23.49 14.77
CA ALA A 60 5.64 23.92 15.64
C ALA A 60 5.00 25.26 15.21
N GLN A 61 5.70 26.08 14.42
CA GLN A 61 5.17 27.34 13.88
C GLN A 61 4.51 27.17 12.51
N ARG A 62 4.66 25.99 11.90
CA ARG A 62 4.16 25.66 10.57
C ARG A 62 3.47 24.30 10.58
N TYR A 63 2.24 24.31 11.07
CA TYR A 63 1.37 23.14 11.10
C TYR A 63 1.03 22.72 9.68
N GLN A 64 1.32 21.48 9.32
CA GLN A 64 1.12 20.95 7.97
C GLN A 64 0.26 19.71 8.04
N GLU A 65 -0.75 19.64 7.18
CA GLU A 65 -1.73 18.57 7.18
C GLU A 65 -2.08 18.14 5.76
N VAL A 66 -2.54 16.90 5.62
CA VAL A 66 -3.19 16.42 4.42
C VAL A 66 -4.50 15.70 4.78
N GLU A 67 -5.55 16.00 4.05
CA GLU A 67 -6.86 15.35 4.14
C GLU A 67 -7.10 14.55 2.85
N PHE A 68 -7.53 13.30 2.99
CA PHE A 68 -8.03 12.47 1.90
C PHE A 68 -9.47 12.08 2.20
N THR A 69 -10.37 12.26 1.25
CA THR A 69 -11.80 11.98 1.41
C THR A 69 -12.21 10.74 0.61
N ALA A 70 -13.30 10.09 1.04
CA ALA A 70 -13.77 8.85 0.41
C ALA A 70 -14.25 9.02 -1.05
N ASP A 71 -14.57 10.24 -1.47
CA ASP A 71 -14.94 10.61 -2.84
C ASP A 71 -13.72 10.94 -3.73
N GLY A 72 -12.51 10.64 -3.27
CA GLY A 72 -11.28 10.80 -4.06
C GLY A 72 -10.76 12.24 -4.13
N GLN A 73 -11.21 13.12 -3.23
CA GLN A 73 -10.66 14.47 -3.10
C GLN A 73 -9.57 14.51 -2.02
N ALA A 74 -8.66 15.47 -2.15
CA ALA A 74 -7.61 15.71 -1.20
C ALA A 74 -7.35 17.21 -1.02
N ARG A 75 -6.86 17.55 0.18
CA ARG A 75 -6.45 18.90 0.55
C ARG A 75 -5.14 18.83 1.30
N ALA A 76 -4.15 19.61 0.88
CA ALA A 76 -2.98 19.89 1.70
C ALA A 76 -3.15 21.26 2.34
N MET A 77 -2.88 21.36 3.64
CA MET A 77 -3.08 22.57 4.42
C MET A 77 -1.80 22.98 5.14
N VAL A 78 -1.59 24.29 5.26
CA VAL A 78 -0.55 24.88 6.10
C VAL A 78 -1.22 25.89 7.02
N ASN A 79 -1.07 25.72 8.33
CA ASN A 79 -1.72 26.53 9.35
C ASN A 79 -3.25 26.66 9.11
N GLY A 80 -3.90 25.53 8.78
CA GLY A 80 -5.33 25.46 8.48
C GLY A 80 -5.77 26.06 7.14
N THR A 81 -4.86 26.65 6.36
CA THR A 81 -5.15 27.22 5.04
C THR A 81 -4.83 26.19 3.95
N PRO A 82 -5.78 25.81 3.07
CA PRO A 82 -5.50 24.94 1.95
C PRO A 82 -4.47 25.57 1.01
N VAL A 83 -3.38 24.87 0.76
CA VAL A 83 -2.34 25.24 -0.23
C VAL A 83 -2.47 24.43 -1.52
N PHE A 84 -3.05 23.24 -1.44
CA PHE A 84 -3.44 22.42 -2.59
C PHE A 84 -4.80 21.78 -2.34
N THR A 85 -5.64 21.75 -3.37
CA THR A 85 -6.94 21.07 -3.37
C THR A 85 -7.11 20.41 -4.72
N GLY A 86 -7.61 19.17 -4.75
CA GLY A 86 -7.90 18.47 -5.99
C GLY A 86 -8.22 17.01 -5.77
N SER A 87 -8.33 16.26 -6.86
CA SER A 87 -8.43 14.80 -6.78
C SER A 87 -7.08 14.19 -6.39
N TYR A 88 -7.11 13.08 -5.67
CA TYR A 88 -5.95 12.20 -5.53
C TYR A 88 -6.23 10.87 -6.22
N THR A 89 -5.18 10.22 -6.72
CA THR A 89 -5.25 8.84 -7.18
C THR A 89 -4.15 8.02 -6.51
N LEU A 90 -4.40 6.72 -6.40
CA LEU A 90 -3.40 5.74 -6.00
C LEU A 90 -3.08 4.87 -7.21
N SER A 91 -1.80 4.81 -7.57
CA SER A 91 -1.33 3.97 -8.67
C SER A 91 -0.28 2.98 -8.16
N THR A 92 -0.13 1.85 -8.83
CA THR A 92 0.91 0.86 -8.50
C THR A 92 2.00 0.91 -9.55
N ALA A 93 3.25 1.07 -9.12
CA ALA A 93 4.41 1.08 -10.01
C ALA A 93 5.66 0.56 -9.29
N VAL A 94 6.71 0.24 -10.05
CA VAL A 94 7.99 -0.14 -9.45
C VAL A 94 8.72 1.12 -9.00
N ALA A 95 9.02 1.22 -7.70
CA ALA A 95 9.81 2.31 -7.16
C ALA A 95 11.29 2.16 -7.53
N TYR A 96 11.91 3.28 -7.91
CA TYR A 96 13.34 3.37 -8.17
C TYR A 96 14.16 3.01 -6.93
N THR A 97 13.75 3.50 -5.76
CA THR A 97 14.49 3.36 -4.49
C THR A 97 14.45 1.94 -3.92
N THR A 98 13.26 1.30 -3.88
CA THR A 98 13.08 -0.03 -3.28
C THR A 98 13.21 -1.18 -4.29
N ARG A 99 13.11 -0.88 -5.59
CA ARG A 99 13.02 -1.87 -6.69
C ARG A 99 11.82 -2.81 -6.57
N ARG A 100 10.80 -2.43 -5.80
CA ARG A 100 9.57 -3.20 -5.57
C ARG A 100 8.37 -2.47 -6.13
N SER A 101 7.29 -3.21 -6.33
CA SER A 101 5.99 -2.64 -6.67
C SER A 101 5.41 -1.96 -5.43
N GLU A 102 5.30 -0.64 -5.47
CA GLU A 102 4.78 0.20 -4.38
C GLU A 102 3.50 0.93 -4.81
N THR A 103 2.74 1.43 -3.83
CA THR A 103 1.57 2.28 -4.09
C THR A 103 2.00 3.75 -4.08
N PHE A 104 1.88 4.41 -5.22
CA PHE A 104 2.17 5.82 -5.43
C PHE A 104 0.94 6.69 -5.17
N LEU A 105 1.16 7.85 -4.56
CA LEU A 105 0.16 8.89 -4.35
C LEU A 105 0.33 9.98 -5.41
N GLU A 106 -0.70 10.18 -6.23
CA GLU A 106 -0.75 11.26 -7.22
C GLU A 106 -1.56 12.42 -6.65
N PHE A 107 -0.91 13.20 -5.79
CA PHE A 107 -1.42 14.44 -5.24
C PHE A 107 -0.24 15.28 -4.71
N PRO A 108 -0.21 16.61 -4.92
CA PRO A 108 0.85 17.45 -4.35
C PRO A 108 0.75 17.50 -2.83
N VAL A 109 1.77 16.97 -2.14
CA VAL A 109 1.87 17.03 -0.67
C VAL A 109 3.08 17.89 -0.27
N PRO A 110 2.91 18.86 0.66
CA PRO A 110 4.02 19.62 1.23
C PRO A 110 5.11 18.70 1.77
N GLN A 111 6.37 19.12 1.67
CA GLN A 111 7.59 18.36 2.04
C GLN A 111 7.94 17.19 1.14
N THR A 112 7.09 16.76 0.20
CA THR A 112 7.45 15.72 -0.78
C THR A 112 7.82 16.37 -2.12
N SER A 113 8.65 15.67 -2.90
CA SER A 113 8.94 16.05 -4.29
C SER A 113 8.43 14.96 -5.24
N GLY A 114 7.98 15.38 -6.43
CA GLY A 114 7.48 14.45 -7.44
C GLY A 114 6.24 13.67 -7.00
N ARG A 115 6.27 12.35 -7.22
CA ARG A 115 5.18 11.42 -6.90
C ARG A 115 5.66 10.47 -5.79
N PRO A 116 5.33 10.73 -4.52
CA PRO A 116 5.77 9.86 -3.43
C PRO A 116 5.04 8.52 -3.45
N PHE A 117 5.65 7.48 -2.88
CA PHE A 117 4.99 6.22 -2.59
C PHE A 117 4.70 6.08 -1.09
N ILE A 118 3.69 5.26 -0.78
CA ILE A 118 3.26 4.96 0.59
C ILE A 118 4.17 3.86 1.15
N ALA A 119 5.13 4.26 1.98
CA ALA A 119 6.06 3.34 2.63
C ALA A 119 5.44 2.64 3.86
N GLU A 120 4.51 3.32 4.55
CA GLU A 120 3.74 2.76 5.66
C GLU A 120 2.33 3.36 5.66
N LEU A 121 1.31 2.53 5.87
CA LEU A 121 -0.06 2.97 6.08
C LEU A 121 -0.74 2.11 7.14
N SER A 122 -1.18 2.73 8.22
CA SER A 122 -1.94 2.11 9.30
C SER A 122 -3.10 2.99 9.75
N ALA A 123 -3.81 2.59 10.80
CA ALA A 123 -4.88 3.40 11.36
C ALA A 123 -4.38 4.74 11.94
N THR A 124 -3.11 4.86 12.30
CA THR A 124 -2.57 6.05 13.00
C THR A 124 -1.36 6.67 12.31
N THR A 125 -0.68 5.94 11.43
CA THR A 125 0.53 6.40 10.77
C THR A 125 0.40 6.32 9.26
N LEU A 126 0.86 7.38 8.58
CA LEU A 126 1.09 7.43 7.15
C LEU A 126 2.53 7.88 6.93
N VAL A 127 3.33 7.08 6.22
CA VAL A 127 4.68 7.45 5.80
C VAL A 127 4.71 7.51 4.28
N LEU A 128 5.03 8.69 3.76
CA LEU A 128 5.30 8.91 2.35
C LEU A 128 6.82 8.93 2.13
N SER A 129 7.31 8.26 1.11
CA SER A 129 8.70 8.34 0.67
C SER A 129 8.74 8.95 -0.71
N ASP A 130 9.72 9.82 -0.95
CA ASP A 130 10.09 10.17 -2.31
C ASP A 130 10.60 8.92 -3.04
N ASP A 131 10.54 8.98 -4.38
CA ASP A 131 11.18 7.98 -5.23
C ASP A 131 12.43 8.56 -5.90
N THR A 132 13.26 9.24 -5.09
CA THR A 132 14.51 9.86 -5.52
C THR A 132 15.70 9.32 -4.73
N SER A 133 16.92 9.63 -5.17
CA SER A 133 18.14 9.02 -4.61
C SER A 133 18.44 9.39 -3.15
N ASP A 134 17.90 10.50 -2.67
CA ASP A 134 18.15 11.04 -1.33
C ASP A 134 17.19 10.53 -0.25
N GLY A 135 16.14 9.79 -0.66
CA GLY A 135 15.31 8.98 0.24
C GLY A 135 14.60 9.80 1.32
N LEU A 136 14.04 10.95 0.96
CA LEU A 136 13.23 11.74 1.87
C LEU A 136 11.95 10.98 2.22
N THR A 137 11.73 10.80 3.52
CA THR A 137 10.51 10.26 4.08
C THR A 137 9.81 11.31 4.92
N VAL A 138 8.48 11.31 4.84
CA VAL A 138 7.61 12.23 5.53
C VAL A 138 6.58 11.41 6.30
N LYS A 139 6.62 11.51 7.62
CA LYS A 139 5.73 10.80 8.53
C LYS A 139 4.63 11.73 9.00
N TYR A 140 3.41 11.26 8.83
CA TYR A 140 2.21 11.86 9.37
C TYR A 140 1.61 11.00 10.48
N GLN A 141 0.83 11.64 11.34
CA GLN A 141 -0.02 11.00 12.33
C GLN A 141 -1.47 11.34 12.04
N ARG A 142 -2.36 10.37 12.19
CA ARG A 142 -3.78 10.60 12.00
C ARG A 142 -4.26 11.61 13.05
N GLU A 143 -4.92 12.65 12.59
CA GLU A 143 -5.68 13.50 13.50
C GLU A 143 -6.87 12.71 14.01
N MET A 144 -6.97 12.56 15.32
CA MET A 144 -8.21 12.07 15.89
C MET A 144 -9.30 13.07 15.51
N PRO A 145 -10.48 12.61 15.05
CA PRO A 145 -11.60 13.52 14.91
C PRO A 145 -11.76 14.22 16.26
N MET A 146 -11.61 15.54 16.29
CA MET A 146 -12.01 16.32 17.44
C MET A 146 -13.51 16.05 17.60
N PHE A 147 -13.86 15.13 18.49
CA PHE A 147 -15.19 15.10 19.06
C PHE A 147 -15.33 16.45 19.74
N CYS A 148 -16.01 17.39 19.07
CA CYS A 148 -16.54 18.57 19.73
C CYS A 148 -17.26 18.08 20.97
N GLY A 149 -16.67 18.35 22.14
CA GLY A 149 -17.27 18.04 23.42
C GLY A 149 -18.65 18.68 23.45
N THR A 150 -19.67 17.83 23.49
CA THR A 150 -21.01 18.26 23.88
C THR A 150 -21.02 18.31 25.40
N ARG A 151 -20.89 19.51 25.96
CA ARG A 151 -21.74 20.10 27.02
C ARG A 151 -21.05 21.29 27.66
#